data_AF-A0A8B7NGE0-F1
#
_entry.id   AF-A0A8B7NGE0-F1
#
_cell.length_a   1.000
_cell.length_b   1.000
_cell.length_c   1.000
_cell.angle_alpha   90.00
_cell.angle_beta   90.00
_cell.angle_gamma   90.00
#
_symmetry.space_group_name_H-M   'P 1'
#
loop_
_entity.id
_entity.type
_entity.pdbx_description
1 polymer ?
#
loop_
_entity_poly.entity_id
_entity_poly.type
_entity_poly.pdbx_seq_one_letter_code
_entity_poly.pdbx_strand_id
1 'polypeptide(L)'
;MKRKERVKIDETSEKAFELYKRTMDSKIESQRRSLEESFLKRCHSNSKNKAIAAYNKENQYARNDPLFETAADAKKILEMNIQEHYGICVLKNNEMKEDETKWMSTRVLLATAIAAALEKLLASGVSLPPGVGPALIIVAALLPIVDR
;
A
#
# COMPACT_ATOMS: atom_id res chain seq x y z
N MET A 1 7.02 43.24 0.48
CA MET A 1 5.88 42.47 -0.07
C MET A 1 6.33 41.10 -0.59
N LYS A 2 7.24 41.06 -1.57
CA LYS A 2 7.79 39.83 -2.19
C LYS A 2 8.18 38.67 -1.25
N ARG A 3 8.77 38.93 -0.07
CA ARG A 3 9.17 37.86 0.88
C ARG A 3 7.96 37.13 1.49
N LYS A 4 6.84 37.82 1.76
CA LYS A 4 5.62 37.21 2.31
C LYS A 4 4.90 36.33 1.29
N GLU A 5 4.93 36.73 0.03
CA GLU A 5 4.30 35.94 -1.05
C GLU A 5 5.10 34.68 -1.39
N ARG A 6 6.44 34.74 -1.38
CA ARG A 6 7.28 33.52 -1.50
C ARG A 6 6.98 32.51 -0.37
N VAL A 7 6.93 32.99 0.87
CA VAL A 7 6.56 32.14 2.02
C VAL A 7 5.19 31.48 1.81
N LYS A 8 4.20 32.23 1.30
CA LYS A 8 2.88 31.67 1.00
C LYS A 8 2.91 30.60 -0.09
N ILE A 9 3.72 30.75 -1.14
CA ILE A 9 3.91 29.75 -2.20
C ILE A 9 4.47 28.46 -1.60
N ASP A 10 5.52 28.57 -0.78
CA ASP A 10 6.19 27.42 -0.16
C ASP A 10 5.24 26.70 0.82
N GLU A 11 4.53 27.44 1.68
CA GLU A 11 3.50 26.88 2.58
C GLU A 11 2.38 26.16 1.81
N THR A 12 2.00 26.69 0.65
CA THR A 12 0.96 26.08 -0.19
C THR A 12 1.48 24.78 -0.82
N SER A 13 2.74 24.76 -1.26
CA SER A 13 3.42 23.57 -1.75
C SER A 13 3.45 22.47 -0.67
N GLU A 14 3.85 22.83 0.55
CA GLU A 14 3.90 21.92 1.69
C GLU A 14 2.52 21.34 2.05
N LYS A 15 1.49 22.19 2.13
CA LYS A 15 0.10 21.74 2.39
C LYS A 15 -0.43 20.80 1.30
N ALA A 16 -0.10 21.08 0.03
CA ALA A 16 -0.48 20.21 -1.08
C ALA A 16 0.25 18.85 -0.99
N PHE A 17 1.52 18.85 -0.60
CA PHE A 17 2.27 17.61 -0.38
C PHE A 17 1.70 16.80 0.79
N GLU A 18 1.41 17.43 1.92
CA GLU A 18 0.80 16.75 3.08
C GLU A 18 -0.57 16.16 2.76
N LEU A 19 -1.38 16.84 1.93
CA LEU A 19 -2.63 16.28 1.42
C LEU A 19 -2.40 14.99 0.62
N TYR A 20 -1.42 14.99 -0.28
CA TYR A 20 -1.04 13.80 -1.05
C TYR A 20 -0.59 12.67 -0.13
N LYS A 21 0.37 12.95 0.75
CA LYS A 21 0.99 12.01 1.68
C LYS A 21 -0.07 11.34 2.56
N ARG A 22 -0.89 12.13 3.26
CA ARG A 22 -1.93 11.62 4.15
C ARG A 22 -2.94 10.74 3.40
N THR A 23 -3.25 11.06 2.14
CA THR A 23 -4.15 10.25 1.32
C THR A 23 -3.52 8.89 0.95
N MET A 24 -2.26 8.89 0.53
CA MET A 24 -1.55 7.67 0.14
C MET A 24 -1.25 6.76 1.34
N ASP A 25 -0.77 7.34 2.44
CA ASP A 25 -0.46 6.60 3.67
C ASP A 25 -1.72 5.92 4.21
N SER A 26 -2.85 6.64 4.26
CA SER A 26 -4.14 6.05 4.65
C SER A 26 -4.57 4.88 3.76
N LYS A 27 -4.28 4.92 2.45
CA LYS A 27 -4.61 3.82 1.53
C LYS A 27 -3.76 2.58 1.78
N ILE A 28 -2.52 2.74 2.22
CA ILE A 28 -1.62 1.63 2.55
C ILE A 28 -1.96 1.08 3.94
N GLU A 29 -2.05 1.95 4.95
CA GLU A 29 -2.27 1.57 6.35
C GLU A 29 -3.65 0.96 6.61
N SER A 30 -4.67 1.32 5.82
CA SER A 30 -6.01 0.74 5.97
C SER A 30 -6.11 -0.71 5.49
N GLN A 31 -5.08 -1.22 4.81
CA GLN A 31 -5.11 -2.55 4.23
C GLN A 31 -4.33 -3.53 5.11
N ARG A 32 -4.89 -4.74 5.26
CA ARG A 32 -4.17 -5.87 5.86
C ARG A 32 -3.26 -6.58 4.85
N ARG A 33 -3.42 -6.27 3.57
CA ARG A 33 -2.72 -6.91 2.45
C ARG A 33 -2.20 -5.85 1.48
N SER A 34 -1.19 -6.21 0.71
CA SER A 34 -0.68 -5.47 -0.42
C SER A 34 -1.79 -5.14 -1.41
N LEU A 35 -1.75 -3.91 -1.90
CA LEU A 35 -2.62 -3.44 -2.96
C LEU A 35 -2.12 -3.98 -4.30
N GLU A 36 -3.08 -4.28 -5.18
CA GLU A 36 -2.78 -4.53 -6.58
C GLU A 36 -2.05 -3.31 -7.19
N GLU A 37 -1.01 -3.55 -7.97
CA GLU A 37 -0.17 -2.49 -8.55
C GLU A 37 -0.99 -1.48 -9.37
N SER A 38 -1.99 -1.97 -10.13
CA SER A 38 -2.88 -1.14 -10.93
C SER A 38 -3.71 -0.19 -10.07
N PHE A 39 -4.18 -0.66 -8.91
CA PHE A 39 -4.94 0.12 -7.95
C PHE A 39 -4.07 1.14 -7.22
N LEU A 40 -2.85 0.75 -6.84
CA LEU A 40 -1.87 1.65 -6.22
C LEU A 40 -1.50 2.81 -7.16
N LYS A 41 -1.24 2.51 -8.44
CA LYS A 41 -1.00 3.53 -9.48
C LYS A 41 -2.19 4.48 -9.63
N ARG A 42 -3.42 3.96 -9.64
CA ARG A 42 -4.63 4.78 -9.71
C ARG A 42 -4.77 5.70 -8.49
N CYS A 43 -4.53 5.18 -7.29
CA CYS A 43 -4.53 5.98 -6.06
C CYS A 43 -3.50 7.10 -6.12
N HIS A 44 -2.30 6.81 -6.62
CA HIS A 44 -1.25 7.81 -6.83
C HIS A 44 -1.70 8.90 -7.81
N SER A 45 -2.16 8.54 -9.01
CA SER A 45 -2.60 9.53 -10.02
C SER A 45 -3.72 10.42 -9.49
N ASN A 46 -4.72 9.85 -8.82
CA ASN A 46 -5.82 10.63 -8.24
C ASN A 46 -5.35 11.57 -7.14
N SER A 47 -4.48 11.11 -6.25
CA SER A 47 -3.96 11.92 -5.13
C SER A 47 -3.04 13.03 -5.63
N LYS A 48 -2.16 12.73 -6.61
CA LYS A 48 -1.30 13.70 -7.27
C LYS A 48 -2.13 14.80 -7.93
N ASN A 49 -3.15 14.42 -8.71
CA ASN A 49 -4.01 15.40 -9.37
C ASN A 49 -4.71 16.33 -8.37
N LYS A 50 -5.17 15.80 -7.22
CA LYS A 50 -5.78 16.61 -6.15
C LYS A 50 -4.77 17.59 -5.53
N ALA A 51 -3.57 17.13 -5.20
CA ALA A 51 -2.52 17.98 -4.62
C ALA A 51 -2.11 19.10 -5.58
N ILE A 52 -1.87 18.78 -6.85
CA ILE A 52 -1.52 19.77 -7.88
C ILE A 52 -2.67 20.76 -8.12
N ALA A 53 -3.93 20.29 -8.13
CA ALA A 53 -5.08 21.18 -8.25
C ALA A 53 -5.20 22.13 -7.05
N ALA A 54 -4.99 21.64 -5.83
CA ALA A 54 -4.98 22.48 -4.62
C ALA A 54 -3.88 23.55 -4.68
N TYR A 55 -2.67 23.17 -5.08
CA TYR A 55 -1.56 24.10 -5.25
C TYR A 55 -1.85 25.18 -6.30
N ASN A 56 -2.36 24.77 -7.48
CA ASN A 56 -2.64 25.70 -8.57
C ASN A 56 -3.77 26.68 -8.21
N LYS A 57 -4.79 26.23 -7.46
CA LYS A 57 -5.92 27.08 -7.05
C LYS A 57 -5.47 28.26 -6.19
N GLU A 58 -4.59 27.99 -5.23
CA GLU A 58 -4.06 29.02 -4.31
C GLU A 58 -3.05 29.96 -4.99
N ASN A 59 -2.38 29.48 -6.06
CA ASN A 59 -1.36 30.23 -6.80
C ASN A 59 -1.83 30.73 -8.19
N GLN A 60 -3.14 30.71 -8.47
CA GLN A 60 -3.69 31.01 -9.80
C GLN A 60 -3.31 32.40 -10.34
N TYR A 61 -3.07 33.36 -9.45
CA TYR A 61 -2.74 34.74 -9.80
C TYR A 61 -1.23 34.98 -10.02
N ALA A 62 -0.37 34.01 -9.67
CA ALA A 62 1.06 34.13 -9.87
C ALA A 62 1.46 34.15 -11.35
N ARG A 63 0.57 33.77 -12.29
CA ARG A 63 0.85 33.67 -13.73
C ARG A 63 1.22 34.99 -14.40
N ASN A 64 0.73 36.11 -13.87
CA ASN A 64 1.00 37.45 -14.38
C ASN A 64 1.91 38.26 -13.43
N ASP A 65 2.48 37.60 -12.43
CA ASP A 65 3.30 38.22 -11.39
C ASP A 65 4.78 37.81 -11.59
N PRO A 66 5.77 38.68 -11.27
CA PRO A 66 7.17 38.29 -11.15
C PRO A 66 7.44 37.03 -10.30
N LEU A 67 6.49 36.63 -9.46
CA LEU A 67 6.53 35.40 -8.67
C LEU A 67 6.18 34.13 -9.46
N PHE A 68 5.82 34.22 -10.75
CA PHE A 68 5.50 33.08 -11.59
C PHE A 68 6.60 32.01 -11.57
N GLU A 69 7.86 32.43 -11.74
CA GLU A 69 9.01 31.53 -11.72
C GLU A 69 9.15 30.82 -10.37
N THR A 70 8.91 31.55 -9.27
CA THR A 70 8.95 30.96 -7.92
C THR A 70 7.83 29.96 -7.72
N ALA A 71 6.61 30.26 -8.18
CA ALA A 71 5.49 29.32 -8.13
C ALA A 71 5.71 28.10 -9.03
N ALA A 72 6.41 28.26 -10.16
CA ALA A 72 6.77 27.14 -11.02
C ALA A 72 7.83 26.23 -10.37
N ASP A 73 8.84 26.81 -9.72
CA ASP A 73 9.88 26.04 -9.05
C ASP A 73 9.37 25.31 -7.81
N ALA A 74 8.55 25.97 -6.97
CA ALA A 74 7.89 25.31 -5.85
C ALA A 74 6.97 24.16 -6.29
N LYS A 75 6.33 24.28 -7.47
CA LYS A 75 5.55 23.19 -8.07
C LYS A 75 6.42 22.00 -8.51
N LYS A 76 7.60 22.25 -9.09
CA LYS A 76 8.54 21.17 -9.45
C LYS A 76 9.01 20.41 -8.21
N ILE A 77 9.32 21.15 -7.13
CA ILE A 77 9.69 20.56 -5.84
C ILE A 77 8.53 19.71 -5.29
N LEU A 78 7.29 20.20 -5.34
CA LEU A 78 6.10 19.43 -4.98
C LEU A 78 5.99 18.12 -5.79
N GLU A 79 6.14 18.19 -7.10
CA GLU A 79 6.07 17.01 -7.97
C GLU A 79 7.17 15.98 -7.67
N MET A 80 8.38 16.45 -7.35
CA MET A 80 9.51 15.62 -6.93
C MET A 80 9.21 14.91 -5.60
N ASN A 81 8.76 15.65 -4.59
CA ASN A 81 8.42 15.10 -3.28
C ASN A 81 7.28 14.07 -3.39
N ILE A 82 6.27 14.34 -4.22
CA ILE A 82 5.18 13.39 -4.53
C ILE A 82 5.74 12.09 -5.12
N GLN A 83 6.67 12.19 -6.06
CA GLN A 83 7.28 11.03 -6.72
C GLN A 83 8.15 10.22 -5.76
N GLU A 84 8.94 10.89 -4.92
CA GLU A 84 9.75 10.24 -3.89
C GLU A 84 8.88 9.49 -2.90
N HIS A 85 7.83 10.14 -2.37
CA HIS A 85 6.89 9.50 -1.44
C HIS A 85 6.11 8.36 -2.10
N TYR A 86 5.81 8.46 -3.40
CA TYR A 86 5.25 7.33 -4.14
C TYR A 86 6.20 6.12 -4.15
N GLY A 87 7.51 6.34 -4.31
CA GLY A 87 8.52 5.29 -4.19
C GLY A 87 8.46 4.59 -2.83
N ILE A 88 8.37 5.35 -1.74
CA ILE A 88 8.22 4.81 -0.38
C ILE A 88 6.93 3.98 -0.25
N CYS A 89 5.82 4.48 -0.81
CA CYS A 89 4.54 3.78 -0.84
C CYS A 89 4.65 2.41 -1.56
N VAL A 90 5.35 2.37 -2.70
CA VAL A 90 5.58 1.13 -3.46
C VAL A 90 6.44 0.14 -2.67
N LEU A 91 7.50 0.61 -2.01
CA LEU A 91 8.36 -0.24 -1.18
C LEU A 91 7.57 -0.91 -0.06
N LYS A 92 6.82 -0.12 0.73
CA LYS A 92 5.94 -0.64 1.80
C LYS A 92 4.92 -1.65 1.25
N ASN A 93 4.35 -1.38 0.08
CA ASN A 93 3.38 -2.28 -0.54
C ASN A 93 4.00 -3.62 -0.95
N ASN A 94 5.26 -3.60 -1.41
CA ASN A 94 5.99 -4.82 -1.75
C ASN A 94 6.41 -5.60 -0.51
N GLU A 95 6.80 -4.93 0.58
CA GLU A 95 7.08 -5.58 1.88
C GLU A 95 5.85 -6.36 2.36
N MET A 96 4.65 -5.76 2.32
CA MET A 96 3.40 -6.46 2.67
C MET A 96 3.17 -7.70 1.78
N LYS A 97 3.47 -7.59 0.49
CA LYS A 97 3.31 -8.70 -0.47
C LYS A 97 4.27 -9.86 -0.18
N GLU A 98 5.50 -9.54 0.19
CA GLU A 98 6.50 -10.54 0.58
C GLU A 98 6.09 -11.26 1.87
N ASP A 99 5.63 -10.50 2.87
CA ASP A 99 5.14 -11.04 4.15
C ASP A 99 3.95 -11.98 3.94
N GLU A 100 2.99 -11.59 3.10
CA GLU A 100 1.87 -12.46 2.71
C GLU A 100 2.35 -13.75 2.04
N THR A 101 3.27 -13.63 1.07
CA THR A 101 3.78 -14.77 0.33
C THR A 101 4.51 -15.74 1.26
N LYS A 102 5.31 -15.21 2.19
CA LYS A 102 6.02 -15.98 3.21
C LYS A 102 5.08 -16.68 4.18
N TRP A 103 4.05 -15.98 4.65
CA TRP A 103 3.01 -16.54 5.51
C TRP A 103 2.29 -17.70 4.82
N MET A 104 1.88 -17.50 3.55
CA MET A 104 1.20 -18.53 2.76
C MET A 104 2.10 -19.74 2.50
N SER A 105 3.37 -19.52 2.13
CA SER A 105 4.35 -20.59 1.93
C SER A 105 4.54 -21.43 3.19
N THR A 106 4.67 -20.77 4.36
CA THR A 106 4.81 -21.44 5.66
C THR A 106 3.60 -22.31 5.99
N ARG A 107 2.39 -21.81 5.73
CA ARG A 107 1.13 -22.57 5.93
C ARG A 107 1.06 -23.80 5.03
N VAL A 108 1.44 -23.67 3.76
CA VAL A 108 1.47 -24.78 2.80
C VAL A 108 2.47 -25.86 3.25
N LEU A 109 3.68 -25.46 3.66
CA LEU A 109 4.69 -26.38 4.19
C LEU A 109 4.18 -27.13 5.42
N LEU A 110 3.57 -26.42 6.38
CA LEU A 110 3.01 -27.03 7.59
C LEU A 110 1.89 -28.02 7.26
N ALA A 111 0.96 -27.64 6.38
CA ALA A 111 -0.13 -28.51 5.94
C ALA A 111 0.40 -29.78 5.26
N THR A 112 1.43 -29.64 4.42
CA THR A 112 2.08 -30.77 3.74
C THR A 112 2.76 -31.72 4.72
N ALA A 113 3.46 -31.17 5.73
CA ALA A 113 4.11 -31.97 6.77
C ALA A 113 3.09 -32.72 7.65
N ILE A 114 1.97 -32.07 8.01
CA ILE A 114 0.87 -32.70 8.76
C ILE A 114 0.26 -33.85 7.94
N ALA A 115 -0.01 -33.64 6.65
CA ALA A 115 -0.54 -34.67 5.76
C ALA A 115 0.40 -35.89 5.69
N ALA A 116 1.69 -35.67 5.48
CA ALA A 116 2.69 -36.74 5.44
C ALA A 116 2.80 -37.52 6.76
N ALA A 117 2.70 -36.83 7.91
CA ALA A 117 2.71 -37.47 9.22
C ALA A 117 1.45 -38.34 9.44
N LEU A 118 0.28 -37.87 8.99
CA LEU A 118 -0.97 -38.62 9.08
C LEU A 118 -0.95 -39.86 8.19
N GLU A 119 -0.44 -39.78 6.97
CA GLU A 119 -0.27 -40.93 6.09
C GLU A 119 0.60 -42.01 6.75
N LYS A 120 1.72 -41.62 7.37
CA LYS A 120 2.59 -42.54 8.10
C LYS A 120 1.90 -43.18 9.30
N LEU A 121 1.06 -42.43 10.01
CA LEU A 121 0.31 -42.92 11.17
C LEU A 121 -0.82 -43.88 10.79
N LEU A 122 -1.49 -43.63 9.66
CA LEU A 122 -2.47 -44.56 9.10
C LEU A 122 -1.79 -45.84 8.58
N ALA A 123 -0.64 -45.71 7.93
CA ALA A 123 0.14 -46.85 7.44
C ALA A 123 0.67 -47.76 8.57
N SER A 124 0.86 -47.24 9.79
CA SER A 124 1.27 -48.03 10.96
C SER A 124 0.11 -48.77 11.64
N GLY A 125 -1.11 -48.71 11.09
CA GLY A 125 -2.27 -49.45 11.59
C GLY A 125 -2.97 -48.77 12.77
N VAL A 126 -2.66 -47.50 13.06
CA VAL A 126 -3.35 -46.72 14.09
C VAL A 126 -4.76 -46.38 13.59
N SER A 127 -5.78 -46.99 14.21
CA SER A 127 -7.18 -46.63 13.97
C SER A 127 -7.47 -45.27 14.58
N LEU A 128 -7.74 -44.27 13.74
CA LEU A 128 -8.21 -42.96 14.20
C LEU A 128 -9.58 -43.10 14.90
N PRO A 129 -9.86 -42.34 15.96
CA PRO A 129 -11.18 -42.30 16.58
C PRO A 129 -12.24 -41.85 15.56
N PRO A 130 -13.48 -42.38 15.63
CA PRO A 130 -14.56 -41.91 14.78
C PRO A 130 -14.76 -40.39 14.97
N GLY A 131 -14.70 -39.63 13.88
CA GLY A 131 -14.82 -38.16 13.86
C GLY A 131 -13.51 -37.39 13.63
N VAL A 132 -12.35 -38.00 13.84
CA VAL A 132 -11.04 -37.31 13.64
C VAL A 132 -10.64 -37.25 12.17
N GLY A 133 -10.94 -38.29 11.39
CA GLY A 133 -10.71 -38.30 9.92
C GLY A 133 -11.43 -37.17 9.18
N PRO A 134 -12.76 -37.00 9.35
CA PRO A 134 -13.52 -35.90 8.74
C PRO A 134 -13.05 -34.51 9.21
N ALA A 135 -12.74 -34.34 10.50
CA ALA A 135 -12.28 -33.06 11.04
C ALA A 135 -10.92 -32.64 10.46
N LEU A 136 -9.99 -33.59 10.26
CA LEU A 136 -8.68 -33.32 9.64
C LEU A 136 -8.78 -33.01 8.15
N ILE A 137 -9.68 -33.68 7.41
CA ILE A 137 -9.96 -33.37 6.01
C ILE A 137 -10.57 -31.96 5.88
N ILE A 138 -11.46 -31.59 6.80
CA ILE A 138 -12.06 -30.24 6.86
C ILE A 138 -10.99 -29.19 7.18
N VAL A 139 -10.09 -29.42 8.14
CA VAL A 139 -8.99 -28.49 8.45
C VAL A 139 -8.05 -28.32 7.25
N ALA A 140 -7.68 -29.42 6.58
CA ALA A 140 -6.86 -29.39 5.38
C ALA A 140 -7.57 -28.70 4.19
N ALA A 141 -8.89 -28.89 4.04
CA ALA A 141 -9.70 -28.30 2.96
C ALA A 141 -10.09 -26.83 3.21
N LEU A 142 -10.20 -26.39 4.47
CA LEU A 142 -10.53 -25.01 4.84
C LEU A 142 -9.30 -24.09 4.88
N LEU A 143 -8.09 -24.63 5.05
CA LEU A 143 -6.82 -23.88 5.03
C LEU A 143 -6.68 -22.94 3.81
N PRO A 144 -7.06 -23.32 2.58
CA PRO A 144 -7.06 -22.42 1.42
C PRO A 144 -8.32 -21.55 1.24
N ILE A 145 -9.42 -21.78 1.98
CA ILE A 145 -10.73 -21.12 1.73
C ILE A 145 -10.94 -19.86 2.59
N VAL A 146 -10.27 -19.74 3.74
CA VAL A 146 -10.50 -18.63 4.70
C VAL A 146 -10.03 -17.25 4.20
N ASP A 147 -9.42 -17.13 3.02
CA ASP A 147 -8.76 -15.90 2.57
C ASP A 147 -9.40 -15.17 1.34
N ARG A 148 -10.58 -15.59 0.86
CA ARG A 148 -11.31 -14.82 -0.18
C ARG A 148 -11.97 -13.56 0.36
#